data_AF-A0A2E1BGS3-F1
#
_entry.id   AF-A0A2E1BGS3-F1
#
_cell.length_a   1.000
_cell.length_b   1.000
_cell.length_c   1.000
_cell.angle_alpha   90.00
_cell.angle_beta   90.00
_cell.angle_gamma   90.00
#
_symmetry.space_group_name_H-M   'P 1'
#
loop_
_entity.id
_entity.type
_entity.pdbx_description
1 polymer ?
#
loop_
_entity_poly.entity_id
_entity_poly.type
_entity_poly.pdbx_seq_one_letter_code
_entity_poly.pdbx_strand_id
1 'polypeptide(L)'
;MSTKTLGWLLVIFPILGLLSWATAGLPATPAGEIEGGYAAYATEIGNNSDRIHINMGVAAIVFTIFMASFIGLRAKVLEKGKSNFAFLAGILIAIGYAGTIAENGAYSAAASLSKEGLIQESISMLTLATTAGGFGTSILALGIGFLGYSMYKNKTIHLISSSAFMCVGVGGVIGGILYYDQGIIAAYYFSLVITSVATGIELIRTAKD
;
A
#
# COMPACT_ATOMS: atom_id res chain seq x y z
N MET A 1 -6.33 -19.51 8.40
CA MET A 1 -6.13 -18.43 9.40
C MET A 1 -7.45 -18.23 10.14
N SER A 2 -7.44 -18.14 11.46
CA SER A 2 -8.68 -17.86 12.22
C SER A 2 -9.17 -16.44 11.95
N THR A 3 -10.46 -16.22 12.21
CA THR A 3 -11.10 -14.92 11.99
C THR A 3 -10.48 -13.84 12.90
N LYS A 4 -10.18 -14.18 14.16
CA LYS A 4 -9.49 -13.26 15.09
C LYS A 4 -8.09 -12.90 14.65
N THR A 5 -7.28 -13.88 14.22
CA THR A 5 -5.92 -13.59 13.74
C THR A 5 -5.97 -12.64 12.55
N LEU A 6 -6.86 -12.91 11.58
CA LEU A 6 -7.05 -12.03 10.43
C LEU A 6 -7.44 -10.60 10.86
N GLY A 7 -8.36 -10.48 11.82
CA GLY A 7 -8.77 -9.19 12.36
C GLY A 7 -7.61 -8.42 13.01
N TRP A 8 -6.77 -9.08 13.81
CA TRP A 8 -5.58 -8.45 14.39
C TRP A 8 -4.57 -8.00 13.34
N LEU A 9 -4.36 -8.78 12.29
CA LEU A 9 -3.46 -8.39 11.20
C LEU A 9 -3.96 -7.11 10.50
N LEU A 10 -5.27 -7.01 10.26
CA LEU A 10 -5.93 -5.85 9.65
C LEU A 10 -5.96 -4.61 10.54
N VAL A 11 -5.73 -4.74 11.84
CA VAL A 11 -5.58 -3.60 12.76
C VAL A 11 -4.12 -3.16 12.84
N ILE A 12 -3.20 -4.10 13.11
CA ILE A 12 -1.82 -3.77 13.49
C ILE A 12 -0.99 -3.37 12.27
N PHE A 13 -0.97 -4.20 11.23
CA PHE A 13 -0.04 -4.04 10.12
C PHE A 13 -0.30 -2.82 9.22
N PRO A 14 -1.53 -2.37 8.92
CA PRO A 14 -1.71 -1.12 8.18
C PRO A 14 -1.22 0.10 8.97
N ILE A 15 -1.37 0.12 10.30
CA ILE A 15 -0.84 1.20 11.16
C ILE A 15 0.69 1.18 11.11
N LEU A 16 1.30 0.02 11.28
CA LEU A 16 2.76 -0.12 11.16
C LEU A 16 3.26 0.28 9.76
N GLY A 17 2.50 -0.04 8.71
CA GLY A 17 2.85 0.33 7.34
C GLY A 17 2.89 1.84 7.16
N LEU A 18 1.87 2.55 7.66
CA LEU A 18 1.84 4.01 7.62
C LEU A 18 2.98 4.63 8.45
N LEU A 19 3.28 4.06 9.63
CA LEU A 19 4.39 4.51 10.47
C LEU A 19 5.75 4.28 9.79
N SER A 20 5.95 3.16 9.09
CA SER A 20 7.19 2.89 8.36
C SER A 20 7.45 3.90 7.24
N TRP A 21 6.40 4.35 6.55
CA TRP A 21 6.48 5.44 5.57
C TRP A 21 6.74 6.79 6.23
N ALA A 22 5.96 7.14 7.25
CA ALA A 22 6.10 8.41 7.96
C ALA A 22 7.50 8.59 8.61
N THR A 23 8.15 7.49 8.96
CA THR A 23 9.49 7.49 9.57
C THR A 23 10.60 7.13 8.59
N ALA A 24 10.30 6.95 7.30
CA ALA A 24 11.23 6.45 6.29
C ALA A 24 12.50 7.28 6.14
N GLY A 25 12.47 8.56 6.48
CA GLY A 25 13.59 9.49 6.23
C GLY A 25 13.56 10.10 4.82
N LEU A 26 12.45 9.92 4.11
CA LEU A 26 12.14 10.64 2.87
C LEU A 26 11.78 12.11 3.16
N PRO A 27 12.00 13.02 2.21
CA PRO A 27 11.47 14.39 2.25
C PRO A 27 9.97 14.43 2.53
N ALA A 28 9.55 15.40 3.34
CA ALA A 28 8.13 15.58 3.69
C ALA A 28 7.31 16.08 2.50
N THR A 29 7.93 16.87 1.61
CA THR A 29 7.32 17.31 0.36
C THR A 29 7.62 16.28 -0.73
N PRO A 30 6.61 15.74 -1.42
CA PRO A 30 6.82 14.72 -2.44
C PRO A 30 7.53 15.28 -3.68
N ALA A 31 8.11 14.40 -4.49
CA ALA A 31 8.96 14.78 -5.61
C ALA A 31 8.25 15.64 -6.68
N GLY A 32 6.93 15.53 -6.83
CA GLY A 32 6.14 16.34 -7.76
C GLY A 32 5.83 17.76 -7.26
N GLU A 33 6.04 18.04 -5.97
CA GLU A 33 5.68 19.32 -5.34
C GLU A 33 6.88 20.07 -4.75
N ILE A 34 8.03 19.41 -4.58
CA ILE A 34 9.24 20.03 -4.05
C ILE A 34 9.86 21.01 -5.06
N GLU A 35 10.29 22.18 -4.59
CA GLU A 35 10.99 23.16 -5.41
C GLU A 35 12.32 22.57 -5.90
N GLY A 36 12.56 22.59 -7.22
CA GLY A 36 13.69 21.88 -7.85
C GLY A 36 13.42 20.40 -8.19
N GLY A 37 12.20 19.90 -7.91
CA GLY A 37 11.69 18.60 -8.34
C GLY A 37 12.56 17.42 -7.91
N TYR A 38 12.63 16.40 -8.77
CA TYR A 38 13.39 15.17 -8.51
C TYR A 38 14.88 15.41 -8.21
N ALA A 39 15.49 16.50 -8.68
CA ALA A 39 16.89 16.81 -8.38
C ALA A 39 17.08 17.31 -6.93
N ALA A 40 16.19 18.16 -6.45
CA ALA A 40 16.18 18.57 -5.05
C ALA A 40 15.88 17.37 -4.13
N TYR A 41 14.87 16.58 -4.49
CA TYR A 41 14.52 15.35 -3.77
C TYR A 41 15.70 14.37 -3.68
N ALA A 42 16.40 14.14 -4.80
CA ALA A 42 17.59 13.30 -4.86
C ALA A 42 18.68 13.82 -3.92
N THR A 43 18.89 15.12 -3.84
CA THR A 43 19.92 15.70 -2.96
C THR A 43 19.59 15.49 -1.48
N GLU A 44 18.31 15.60 -1.09
CA GLU A 44 17.88 15.45 0.30
C GLU A 44 17.98 14.01 0.83
N ILE A 45 17.65 13.02 0.00
CA ILE A 45 17.65 11.60 0.42
C ILE A 45 19.06 11.06 0.71
N GLY A 46 20.10 11.60 0.08
CA GLY A 46 21.49 11.13 0.29
C GLY A 46 21.96 11.28 1.73
N ASN A 47 21.50 12.32 2.42
CA ASN A 47 21.83 12.60 3.82
C ASN A 47 21.24 11.57 4.81
N ASN A 48 20.22 10.81 4.38
CA ASN A 48 19.49 9.85 5.23
C ASN A 48 19.48 8.43 4.65
N SER A 49 20.41 8.11 3.73
CA SER A 49 20.39 6.86 2.97
C SER A 49 20.25 5.60 3.82
N ASP A 50 21.01 5.49 4.92
CA ASP A 50 21.01 4.29 5.76
C ASP A 50 19.63 4.08 6.42
N ARG A 51 18.98 5.19 6.83
CA ARG A 51 17.64 5.18 7.40
C ARG A 51 16.59 4.80 6.35
N ILE A 52 16.70 5.34 5.14
CA ILE A 52 15.80 5.01 4.02
C ILE A 52 15.90 3.53 3.68
N HIS A 53 17.11 2.98 3.57
CA HIS A 53 17.33 1.57 3.26
C HIS A 53 16.65 0.64 4.28
N ILE A 54 16.88 0.88 5.58
CA ILE A 54 16.29 0.08 6.65
C ILE A 54 14.77 0.20 6.65
N ASN A 55 14.23 1.42 6.58
CA ASN A 55 12.79 1.61 6.67
C ASN A 55 12.04 1.10 5.43
N MET A 56 12.62 1.18 4.23
CA MET A 56 12.03 0.57 3.03
C MET A 56 11.99 -0.96 3.13
N GLY A 57 13.02 -1.57 3.73
CA GLY A 57 13.01 -3.01 4.05
C GLY A 57 11.94 -3.38 5.07
N VAL A 58 11.82 -2.60 6.15
CA VAL A 58 10.77 -2.79 7.18
C VAL A 58 9.37 -2.60 6.56
N ALA A 59 9.18 -1.54 5.76
CA ALA A 59 7.94 -1.29 5.06
C ALA A 59 7.58 -2.47 4.16
N ALA A 60 8.51 -2.98 3.35
CA ALA A 60 8.29 -4.14 2.50
C ALA A 60 7.72 -5.34 3.28
N ILE A 61 8.33 -5.68 4.42
CA ILE A 61 7.89 -6.80 5.30
C ILE A 61 6.50 -6.54 5.89
N VAL A 62 6.29 -5.34 6.44
CA VAL A 62 5.02 -4.96 7.07
C VAL A 62 3.89 -5.00 6.05
N PHE A 63 4.12 -4.46 4.84
CA PHE A 63 3.16 -4.54 3.74
C PHE A 63 2.98 -5.97 3.23
N THR A 64 3.99 -6.86 3.26
CA THR A 64 3.77 -8.29 2.94
C THR A 64 2.68 -8.88 3.83
N ILE A 65 2.79 -8.65 5.14
CA ILE A 65 1.88 -9.22 6.13
C ILE A 65 0.50 -8.57 6.00
N PHE A 66 0.46 -7.26 5.73
CA PHE A 66 -0.79 -6.56 5.45
C PHE A 66 -1.46 -7.11 4.18
N MET A 67 -0.73 -7.34 3.08
CA MET A 67 -1.29 -7.91 1.86
C MET A 67 -1.76 -9.36 2.05
N ALA A 68 -1.04 -10.16 2.85
CA ALA A 68 -1.47 -11.49 3.23
C ALA A 68 -2.83 -11.48 3.95
N SER A 69 -3.15 -10.42 4.70
CA SER A 69 -4.46 -10.27 5.32
C SER A 69 -5.58 -10.11 4.28
N PHE A 70 -5.38 -9.35 3.19
CA PHE A 70 -6.36 -9.28 2.10
C PHE A 70 -6.52 -10.61 1.35
N ILE A 71 -5.44 -11.38 1.20
CA ILE A 71 -5.54 -12.75 0.66
C ILE A 71 -6.34 -13.66 1.62
N GLY A 72 -6.20 -13.46 2.94
CA GLY A 72 -7.03 -14.11 3.96
C GLY A 72 -8.51 -13.73 3.86
N LEU A 73 -8.82 -12.44 3.69
CA LEU A 73 -10.19 -11.97 3.43
C LEU A 73 -10.77 -12.58 2.17
N ARG A 74 -9.99 -12.65 1.09
CA ARG A 74 -10.36 -13.36 -0.15
C ARG A 74 -10.71 -14.82 0.14
N ALA A 75 -9.91 -15.53 0.92
CA ALA A 75 -10.20 -16.92 1.27
C ALA A 75 -11.57 -17.04 2.00
N LYS A 76 -11.87 -16.13 2.92
CA LYS A 76 -13.18 -16.06 3.60
C LYS A 76 -14.35 -15.82 2.65
N VAL A 77 -14.16 -15.00 1.62
CA VAL A 77 -15.17 -14.80 0.57
C VAL A 77 -15.40 -16.09 -0.22
N LEU A 78 -14.33 -16.83 -0.52
CA LEU A 78 -14.39 -18.09 -1.29
C LEU A 78 -14.95 -19.27 -0.48
N GLU A 79 -14.78 -19.28 0.84
CA GLU A 79 -15.44 -20.23 1.75
C GLU A 79 -16.97 -20.15 1.66
N LYS A 80 -17.53 -18.96 1.35
CA LYS A 80 -18.97 -18.75 1.18
C LYS A 80 -19.50 -19.04 -0.22
N GLY A 81 -18.62 -19.30 -1.20
CA GLY A 81 -19.02 -19.62 -2.57
C GLY A 81 -18.03 -19.12 -3.64
N LYS A 82 -18.28 -19.48 -4.90
CA LYS A 82 -17.43 -19.04 -6.02
C LYS A 82 -17.63 -17.55 -6.30
N SER A 83 -16.53 -16.79 -6.36
CA SER A 83 -16.52 -15.39 -6.81
C SER A 83 -15.34 -15.12 -7.75
N ASN A 84 -15.64 -14.81 -9.01
CA ASN A 84 -14.63 -14.44 -10.00
C ASN A 84 -13.91 -13.14 -9.61
N PHE A 85 -14.65 -12.19 -9.02
CA PHE A 85 -14.08 -10.93 -8.53
C PHE A 85 -13.13 -11.14 -7.36
N ALA A 86 -13.42 -12.09 -6.46
CA ALA A 86 -12.49 -12.43 -5.38
C ALA A 86 -11.23 -13.13 -5.91
N PHE A 87 -11.38 -13.95 -6.96
CA PHE A 87 -10.24 -14.56 -7.63
C PHE A 87 -9.33 -13.51 -8.29
N LEU A 88 -9.93 -12.64 -9.12
CA LEU A 88 -9.25 -11.53 -9.78
C LEU A 88 -8.60 -10.57 -8.78
N ALA A 89 -9.31 -10.23 -7.70
CA ALA A 89 -8.77 -9.40 -6.62
C ALA A 89 -7.45 -9.95 -6.05
N GLY A 90 -7.39 -11.27 -5.80
CA GLY A 90 -6.16 -11.89 -5.30
C GLY A 90 -4.97 -11.75 -6.26
N ILE A 91 -5.22 -11.88 -7.56
CA ILE A 91 -4.18 -11.70 -8.60
C ILE A 91 -3.73 -10.24 -8.64
N LEU A 92 -4.67 -9.31 -8.68
CA LEU A 92 -4.37 -7.87 -8.74
C LEU A 92 -3.63 -7.41 -7.48
N ILE A 93 -4.00 -7.90 -6.29
CA ILE A 93 -3.29 -7.60 -5.05
C ILE A 93 -1.83 -8.10 -5.13
N ALA A 94 -1.59 -9.31 -5.63
CA ALA A 94 -0.25 -9.84 -5.79
C ALA A 94 0.61 -9.03 -6.78
N ILE A 95 0.04 -8.68 -7.95
CA ILE A 95 0.72 -7.87 -8.96
C ILE A 95 0.99 -6.46 -8.44
N GLY A 96 -0.02 -5.81 -7.85
CA GLY A 96 0.11 -4.46 -7.31
C GLY A 96 1.16 -4.39 -6.20
N TYR A 97 1.19 -5.41 -5.32
CA TYR A 97 2.21 -5.52 -4.28
C TYR A 97 3.63 -5.67 -4.84
N ALA A 98 3.82 -6.38 -5.95
CA ALA A 98 5.12 -6.46 -6.61
C ALA A 98 5.62 -5.06 -7.07
N GLY A 99 4.70 -4.19 -7.50
CA GLY A 99 5.00 -2.78 -7.79
C GLY A 99 5.49 -2.01 -6.55
N THR A 100 4.86 -2.21 -5.40
CA THR A 100 5.31 -1.62 -4.12
C THR A 100 6.69 -2.14 -3.69
N ILE A 101 7.01 -3.41 -3.95
CA ILE A 101 8.36 -3.93 -3.70
C ILE A 101 9.39 -3.26 -4.61
N ALA A 102 9.08 -3.12 -5.90
CA ALA A 102 9.95 -2.43 -6.85
C ALA A 102 10.18 -0.97 -6.45
N GLU A 103 9.13 -0.28 -6.00
CA GLU A 103 9.21 1.08 -5.46
C GLU A 103 10.16 1.17 -4.27
N ASN A 104 9.96 0.34 -3.23
CA ASN A 104 10.81 0.35 -2.03
C ASN A 104 12.28 0.09 -2.38
N GLY A 105 12.53 -0.85 -3.30
CA GLY A 105 13.87 -1.15 -3.81
C GLY A 105 14.48 0.03 -4.55
N ALA A 106 13.70 0.71 -5.39
CA ALA A 106 14.15 1.86 -6.17
C ALA A 106 14.42 3.10 -5.30
N TYR A 107 13.59 3.40 -4.29
CA TYR A 107 13.88 4.46 -3.31
C TYR A 107 15.16 4.19 -2.51
N SER A 108 15.35 2.94 -2.10
CA SER A 108 16.57 2.51 -1.42
C SER A 108 17.82 2.67 -2.32
N ALA A 109 17.72 2.26 -3.58
CA ALA A 109 18.81 2.42 -4.56
C ALA A 109 19.10 3.90 -4.83
N ALA A 110 18.06 4.72 -5.01
CA ALA A 110 18.20 6.16 -5.21
C ALA A 110 18.96 6.82 -4.06
N ALA A 111 18.59 6.51 -2.81
CA ALA A 111 19.26 7.09 -1.65
C ALA A 111 20.74 6.72 -1.57
N SER A 112 21.09 5.48 -1.94
CA SER A 112 22.47 5.00 -1.98
C SER A 112 23.29 5.71 -3.06
N LEU A 113 22.73 5.84 -4.26
CA LEU A 113 23.37 6.56 -5.38
C LEU A 113 23.56 8.05 -5.06
N SER A 114 22.56 8.68 -4.44
CA SER A 114 22.65 10.06 -3.99
C SER A 114 23.78 10.27 -2.97
N LYS A 115 23.93 9.37 -2.00
CA LYS A 115 25.02 9.40 -1.01
C LYS A 115 26.41 9.35 -1.67
N GLU A 116 26.53 8.65 -2.81
CA GLU A 116 27.77 8.56 -3.60
C GLU A 116 27.98 9.75 -4.54
N GLY A 117 27.05 10.73 -4.57
CA GLY A 117 27.10 11.88 -5.47
C GLY A 117 26.65 11.58 -6.90
N LEU A 118 26.11 10.38 -7.16
CA LEU A 118 25.55 9.95 -8.45
C LEU A 118 24.11 10.45 -8.60
N ILE A 119 23.96 11.78 -8.65
CA ILE A 119 22.65 12.44 -8.59
C ILE A 119 21.76 12.09 -9.79
N GLN A 120 22.34 11.94 -10.98
CA GLN A 120 21.55 11.65 -12.20
C GLN A 120 20.97 10.22 -12.18
N GLU A 121 21.74 9.26 -11.71
CA GLU A 121 21.34 7.88 -11.50
C GLU A 121 20.31 7.79 -10.37
N SER A 122 20.50 8.57 -9.29
CA SER A 122 19.51 8.70 -8.22
C SER A 122 18.17 9.22 -8.74
N ILE A 123 18.15 10.27 -9.57
CA ILE A 123 16.93 10.79 -10.20
C ILE A 123 16.24 9.70 -11.01
N SER A 124 17.00 8.94 -11.80
CA SER A 124 16.47 7.85 -12.63
C SER A 124 15.79 6.77 -11.78
N MET A 125 16.40 6.41 -10.64
CA MET A 125 15.81 5.47 -9.69
C MET A 125 14.58 6.04 -8.98
N LEU A 126 14.54 7.33 -8.65
CA LEU A 126 13.35 7.97 -8.10
C LEU A 126 12.18 7.97 -9.08
N THR A 127 12.43 8.26 -10.36
CA THR A 127 11.40 8.17 -11.41
C THR A 127 10.88 6.75 -11.56
N LEU A 128 11.76 5.74 -11.49
CA LEU A 128 11.34 4.35 -11.47
C LEU A 128 10.49 4.04 -10.23
N ALA A 129 10.90 4.52 -9.05
CA ALA A 129 10.19 4.31 -7.81
C ALA A 129 8.76 4.87 -7.86
N THR A 130 8.59 6.12 -8.28
CA THR A 130 7.27 6.77 -8.40
C THR A 130 6.41 6.13 -9.48
N THR A 131 7.00 5.72 -10.61
CA THR A 131 6.26 5.02 -11.67
C THR A 131 5.79 3.63 -11.22
N ALA A 132 6.69 2.83 -10.64
CA ALA A 132 6.37 1.50 -10.14
C ALA A 132 5.36 1.55 -8.99
N GLY A 133 5.53 2.51 -8.07
CA GLY A 133 4.63 2.77 -6.96
C GLY A 133 3.24 3.21 -7.43
N GLY A 134 3.17 4.11 -8.41
CA GLY A 134 1.90 4.57 -9.00
C GLY A 134 1.10 3.45 -9.64
N PHE A 135 1.70 2.71 -10.58
CA PHE A 135 1.05 1.56 -11.20
C PHE A 135 0.74 0.45 -10.20
N GLY A 136 1.68 0.14 -9.30
CA GLY A 136 1.50 -0.86 -8.25
C GLY A 136 0.29 -0.52 -7.37
N THR A 137 0.20 0.73 -6.93
CA THR A 137 -0.89 1.25 -6.11
C THR A 137 -2.22 1.22 -6.83
N SER A 138 -2.30 1.62 -8.10
CA SER A 138 -3.55 1.58 -8.85
C SER A 138 -4.05 0.14 -9.06
N ILE A 139 -3.16 -0.78 -9.41
CA ILE A 139 -3.51 -2.21 -9.58
C ILE A 139 -3.94 -2.81 -8.24
N LEU A 140 -3.20 -2.53 -7.17
CA LEU A 140 -3.54 -2.97 -5.82
C LEU A 140 -4.92 -2.45 -5.39
N ALA A 141 -5.17 -1.15 -5.57
CA ALA A 141 -6.42 -0.50 -5.22
C ALA A 141 -7.59 -1.10 -6.00
N LEU A 142 -7.43 -1.38 -7.29
CA LEU A 142 -8.44 -2.08 -8.09
C LEU A 142 -8.74 -3.47 -7.51
N GLY A 143 -7.70 -4.21 -7.11
CA GLY A 143 -7.84 -5.50 -6.45
C GLY A 143 -8.62 -5.40 -5.13
N ILE A 144 -8.31 -4.42 -4.29
CA ILE A 144 -9.01 -4.14 -3.03
C ILE A 144 -10.48 -3.76 -3.30
N GLY A 145 -10.75 -2.96 -4.34
CA GLY A 145 -12.10 -2.60 -4.75
C GLY A 145 -12.95 -3.81 -5.14
N PHE A 146 -12.40 -4.71 -5.96
CA PHE A 146 -13.09 -5.97 -6.32
C PHE A 146 -13.25 -6.93 -5.14
N LEU A 147 -12.30 -6.93 -4.21
CA LEU A 147 -12.45 -7.67 -2.96
C LEU A 147 -13.60 -7.11 -2.12
N GLY A 148 -13.68 -5.78 -1.97
CA GLY A 148 -14.79 -5.07 -1.32
C GLY A 148 -16.15 -5.42 -1.92
N TYR A 149 -16.25 -5.38 -3.25
CA TYR A 149 -17.47 -5.79 -3.97
C TYR A 149 -17.84 -7.26 -3.72
N SER A 150 -16.84 -8.14 -3.70
CA SER A 150 -17.08 -9.57 -3.43
C SER A 150 -17.53 -9.81 -1.99
N MET A 151 -16.93 -9.12 -1.03
CA MET A 151 -17.32 -9.17 0.38
C MET A 151 -18.74 -8.66 0.61
N TYR A 152 -19.13 -7.59 -0.10
CA TYR A 152 -20.49 -7.05 -0.11
C TYR A 152 -21.48 -8.11 -0.59
N LYS A 153 -21.24 -8.67 -1.78
CA LYS A 153 -22.16 -9.64 -2.41
C LYS A 153 -22.32 -10.92 -1.60
N ASN A 154 -21.21 -11.44 -1.07
CA ASN A 154 -21.21 -12.67 -0.28
C ASN A 154 -21.49 -12.44 1.22
N LYS A 155 -21.80 -11.19 1.62
CA LYS A 155 -22.06 -10.81 3.02
C LYS A 155 -20.98 -11.37 3.96
N THR A 156 -19.71 -11.22 3.56
CA THR A 156 -18.57 -11.80 4.30
C THR A 156 -18.27 -10.99 5.56
N ILE A 157 -18.34 -9.67 5.42
CA ILE A 157 -18.24 -8.66 6.49
C ILE A 157 -19.42 -7.68 6.36
N HIS A 158 -19.46 -6.67 7.21
CA HIS A 158 -20.49 -5.65 7.24
C HIS A 158 -20.53 -4.85 5.93
N LEU A 159 -21.74 -4.38 5.63
CA LEU A 159 -22.04 -3.64 4.41
C LEU A 159 -21.18 -2.38 4.28
N ILE A 160 -21.05 -1.62 5.37
CA ILE A 160 -20.29 -0.36 5.41
C ILE A 160 -18.81 -0.62 5.12
N SER A 161 -18.20 -1.60 5.78
CA SER A 161 -16.80 -1.98 5.60
C SER A 161 -16.52 -2.43 4.16
N SER A 162 -17.41 -3.25 3.59
CA SER A 162 -17.32 -3.71 2.20
C SER A 162 -17.40 -2.54 1.21
N SER A 163 -18.35 -1.61 1.43
CA SER A 163 -18.51 -0.42 0.60
C SER A 163 -17.35 0.56 0.72
N ALA A 164 -16.78 0.71 1.91
CA ALA A 164 -15.60 1.53 2.12
C ALA A 164 -14.41 1.00 1.30
N PHE A 165 -14.18 -0.32 1.25
CA PHE A 165 -13.14 -0.89 0.39
C PHE A 165 -13.38 -0.65 -1.10
N MET A 166 -14.63 -0.64 -1.56
CA MET A 166 -14.95 -0.25 -2.94
C MET A 166 -14.54 1.20 -3.22
N CYS A 167 -14.88 2.13 -2.32
CA CYS A 167 -14.49 3.54 -2.44
C CYS A 167 -12.97 3.73 -2.39
N VAL A 168 -12.29 3.03 -1.47
CA VAL A 168 -10.81 3.01 -1.38
C VAL A 168 -10.22 2.53 -2.69
N GLY A 169 -10.80 1.50 -3.32
CA GLY A 169 -10.32 1.00 -4.61
C GLY A 169 -10.43 2.03 -5.73
N VAL A 170 -11.56 2.73 -5.85
CA VAL A 170 -11.74 3.80 -6.83
C VAL A 170 -10.78 4.96 -6.58
N GLY A 171 -10.70 5.44 -5.33
CA GLY A 171 -9.82 6.53 -4.94
C GLY A 171 -8.35 6.20 -5.16
N GLY A 172 -7.93 4.97 -4.87
CA GLY A 172 -6.55 4.51 -5.08
C GLY A 172 -6.17 4.35 -6.54
N VAL A 173 -7.10 3.92 -7.40
CA VAL A 173 -6.85 3.87 -8.85
C VAL A 173 -6.59 5.27 -9.38
N ILE A 174 -7.47 6.23 -9.06
CA ILE A 174 -7.36 7.63 -9.50
C ILE A 174 -6.09 8.26 -8.93
N GLY A 175 -5.86 8.11 -7.63
CA GLY A 175 -4.69 8.62 -6.93
C GLY A 175 -3.39 8.08 -7.51
N GLY A 176 -3.28 6.76 -7.71
CA GLY A 176 -2.06 6.14 -8.24
C GLY A 176 -1.75 6.49 -9.69
N ILE A 177 -2.76 6.77 -10.52
CA ILE A 177 -2.54 7.16 -11.92
C ILE A 177 -2.19 8.65 -12.05
N LEU A 178 -2.90 9.52 -11.32
CA LEU A 178 -2.87 10.96 -11.57
C LEU A 178 -2.03 11.75 -10.58
N TYR A 179 -1.86 11.24 -9.36
CA TYR A 179 -1.43 12.03 -8.21
C TYR A 179 -0.42 11.32 -7.32
N TYR A 180 0.28 10.30 -7.84
CA TYR A 180 1.13 9.45 -7.01
C TYR A 180 2.32 10.19 -6.38
N ASP A 181 2.87 11.15 -7.11
CA ASP A 181 3.99 12.00 -6.69
C ASP A 181 3.53 13.30 -6.02
N GLN A 182 2.26 13.39 -5.63
CA GLN A 182 1.64 14.55 -4.98
C GLN A 182 1.13 14.18 -3.59
N GLY A 183 0.99 15.17 -2.70
CA GLY A 183 0.62 14.93 -1.30
C GLY A 183 -0.78 14.33 -1.13
N ILE A 184 -1.66 14.54 -2.11
CA ILE A 184 -3.04 14.06 -2.08
C ILE A 184 -3.16 12.53 -2.06
N ILE A 185 -2.16 11.78 -2.54
CA ILE A 185 -2.17 10.30 -2.44
C ILE A 185 -2.23 9.81 -0.99
N ALA A 186 -1.77 10.62 -0.03
CA ALA A 186 -1.85 10.30 1.39
C ALA A 186 -3.31 10.04 1.84
N ALA A 187 -4.28 10.75 1.27
CA ALA A 187 -5.70 10.56 1.59
C ALA A 187 -6.20 9.14 1.24
N TYR A 188 -5.71 8.56 0.15
CA TYR A 188 -5.98 7.15 -0.18
C TYR A 188 -5.39 6.22 0.88
N TYR A 189 -4.11 6.40 1.23
CA TYR A 189 -3.46 5.53 2.23
C TYR A 189 -4.13 5.61 3.60
N PHE A 190 -4.49 6.80 4.06
CA PHE A 190 -5.26 6.96 5.31
C PHE A 190 -6.62 6.27 5.22
N SER A 191 -7.33 6.42 4.10
CA SER A 191 -8.63 5.77 3.90
C SER A 191 -8.51 4.24 3.92
N LEU A 192 -7.46 3.69 3.30
CA LEU A 192 -7.16 2.26 3.31
C LEU A 192 -6.87 1.75 4.74
N VAL A 193 -6.05 2.49 5.51
CA VAL A 193 -5.74 2.14 6.91
C VAL A 193 -7.00 2.16 7.76
N ILE A 194 -7.79 3.25 7.73
CA ILE A 194 -9.01 3.37 8.52
C ILE A 194 -9.99 2.24 8.19
N THR A 195 -10.18 1.96 6.91
CA THR A 195 -11.10 0.89 6.44
C THR A 195 -10.63 -0.49 6.90
N SER A 196 -9.32 -0.74 6.83
CA SER A 196 -8.73 -2.01 7.25
C SER A 196 -8.86 -2.20 8.76
N VAL A 197 -8.54 -1.17 9.55
CA VAL A 197 -8.68 -1.19 11.02
C VAL A 197 -10.13 -1.42 11.42
N ALA A 198 -11.08 -0.70 10.82
CA ALA A 198 -12.51 -0.86 11.10
C ALA A 198 -12.97 -2.30 10.81
N THR A 199 -12.55 -2.86 9.67
CA THR A 199 -12.83 -4.25 9.30
C THR A 199 -12.16 -5.24 10.26
N GLY A 200 -10.93 -4.97 10.69
CA GLY A 200 -10.22 -5.81 11.64
C GLY A 200 -10.91 -5.87 13.00
N ILE A 201 -11.36 -4.73 13.51
CA ILE A 201 -12.16 -4.64 14.76
C ILE A 201 -13.47 -5.41 14.61
N GLU A 202 -14.14 -5.28 13.47
CA GLU A 202 -15.37 -6.02 13.18
C GLU A 202 -15.15 -7.53 13.23
N LEU A 203 -14.09 -8.03 12.58
CA LEU A 203 -13.74 -9.46 12.60
C LEU A 203 -13.40 -9.95 14.00
N ILE A 204 -12.63 -9.19 14.78
CA ILE A 204 -12.28 -9.55 16.17
C ILE A 204 -13.56 -9.69 17.03
N ARG A 205 -14.52 -8.78 16.87
CA ARG A 205 -15.75 -8.75 17.67
C ARG A 205 -16.75 -9.82 17.27
N THR A 206 -16.77 -10.23 16.01
CA THR A 206 -17.76 -11.17 15.46
C THR A 206 -17.27 -12.61 15.39
N ALA A 207 -15.95 -12.83 15.50
CA ALA A 207 -15.35 -14.14 15.48
C ALA A 207 -15.77 -15.01 16.69
N LYS A 208 -16.22 -16.23 16.39
CA LYS A 208 -16.51 -17.26 17.40
C LYS A 208 -15.29 -18.11 17.75
N ASP A 209 -14.25 -18.07 16.90
CA ASP A 209 -12.95 -18.72 17.05
C ASP A 209 -11.84 -17.70 17.34
#